data_AF-A0A958M9U9-F1
#
_entry.id   AF-A0A958M9U9-F1
#
_cell.length_a   1.000
_cell.length_b   1.000
_cell.length_c   1.000
_cell.angle_alpha   90.00
_cell.angle_beta   90.00
_cell.angle_gamma   90.00
#
_symmetry.space_group_name_H-M   'P 1'
#
loop_
_entity.id
_entity.type
_entity.pdbx_description
1 polymer ?
#
loop_
_entity_poly.entity_id
_entity_poly.type
_entity_poly.pdbx_seq_one_letter_code
_entity_poly.pdbx_strand_id
1 'polypeptide(L)'
;MKTIDIRTTQNVVIEYELAPLRERIFAFFIDLVILLALYFFLFLTLLNALARGFEESPFLGVALSFMMICGFMVYHLLSEVLADGQSWGKKAMGLKVVRLDGQEPGLSDYLLRAVFHVVD
;
A
#
# COMPACT_ATOMS: atom_id res chain seq x y z
N MET A 1 -10.06 -4.86 -23.73
CA MET A 1 -9.74 -4.94 -22.30
C MET A 1 -9.60 -6.41 -21.94
N LYS A 2 -8.65 -6.80 -21.08
CA LYS A 2 -8.52 -8.22 -20.67
C LYS A 2 -9.56 -8.48 -19.59
N THR A 3 -10.40 -9.49 -19.77
CA THR A 3 -11.33 -9.96 -18.75
C THR A 3 -10.80 -11.25 -18.13
N ILE A 4 -11.14 -11.48 -16.86
CA ILE A 4 -10.90 -12.76 -16.17
C ILE A 4 -12.24 -13.31 -15.72
N ASP A 5 -12.46 -14.58 -16.01
CA ASP A 5 -13.66 -15.32 -15.63
C ASP A 5 -13.45 -15.92 -14.24
N ILE A 6 -14.19 -15.42 -13.25
CA ILE A 6 -14.19 -15.95 -11.89
C ILE A 6 -15.40 -16.87 -11.72
N ARG A 7 -15.14 -18.14 -11.41
CA ARG A 7 -16.20 -19.10 -11.05
C ARG A 7 -16.47 -19.03 -9.56
N THR A 8 -17.68 -18.64 -9.19
CA THR A 8 -18.11 -18.63 -7.79
C THR A 8 -18.43 -20.04 -7.29
N THR A 9 -18.59 -20.20 -5.97
CA THR A 9 -19.03 -21.47 -5.35
C THR A 9 -20.41 -21.95 -5.82
N GLN A 10 -21.22 -21.06 -6.38
CA GLN A 10 -22.52 -21.36 -6.99
C GLN A 10 -22.41 -21.72 -8.48
N ASN A 11 -21.18 -21.92 -8.99
CA ASN A 11 -20.90 -22.24 -10.40
C ASN A 11 -21.42 -21.17 -11.38
N VAL A 12 -21.48 -19.91 -10.94
CA VAL A 12 -21.78 -18.76 -11.78
C VAL A 12 -20.47 -18.13 -12.22
N VAL A 13 -20.33 -17.89 -13.53
CA VAL A 13 -19.16 -17.21 -14.10
C VAL A 13 -19.43 -15.70 -14.05
N ILE A 14 -18.57 -14.97 -13.34
CA ILE A 14 -18.58 -13.50 -13.32
C ILE A 14 -17.34 -13.04 -14.08
N GLU A 15 -17.54 -12.25 -15.14
CA GLU A 15 -16.47 -11.61 -15.88
C GLU A 15 -16.02 -10.35 -15.15
N TYR A 16 -14.76 -10.31 -14.71
CA TYR A 16 -14.16 -9.12 -14.14
C TYR A 16 -13.24 -8.46 -15.15
N GLU A 17 -13.36 -7.14 -15.28
CA GLU A 17 -12.43 -6.35 -16.07
C GLU A 17 -11.09 -6.24 -15.33
N LEU A 18 -10.02 -6.75 -15.96
CA LEU A 18 -8.69 -6.65 -15.40
C LEU A 18 -8.18 -5.22 -15.58
N ALA A 19 -7.86 -4.57 -14.47
CA ALA A 19 -7.23 -3.26 -14.47
C ALA A 19 -5.94 -3.28 -15.32
N PRO A 20 -5.81 -2.39 -16.32
CA PRO A 20 -4.62 -2.31 -17.15
C PRO A 20 -3.40 -1.89 -16.33
N LEU A 21 -2.22 -2.36 -16.75
CA LEU A 21 -0.94 -2.07 -16.09
C LEU A 21 -0.73 -0.57 -15.80
N ARG A 22 -1.16 0.30 -16.72
CA ARG A 22 -1.08 1.76 -16.57
C ARG A 22 -1.80 2.26 -15.31
N GLU A 23 -3.01 1.77 -15.04
CA GLU A 23 -3.79 2.21 -13.89
C GLU A 23 -3.17 1.74 -12.58
N ARG A 24 -2.58 0.54 -12.58
CA ARG A 24 -1.80 0.01 -11.44
C ARG A 24 -0.57 0.88 -11.15
N ILE A 25 0.17 1.26 -12.18
CA ILE A 25 1.34 2.14 -12.06
C ILE A 25 0.93 3.52 -11.54
N PHE A 26 -0.16 4.09 -12.02
CA PHE A 26 -0.66 5.38 -11.52
C PHE A 26 -1.13 5.30 -10.07
N ALA A 27 -1.84 4.23 -9.68
CA ALA A 27 -2.21 4.02 -8.29
C ALA A 27 -0.97 3.94 -7.39
N PHE A 28 0.05 3.20 -7.80
CA PHE A 28 1.34 3.13 -7.10
C PHE A 28 2.03 4.50 -7.02
N PHE A 29 2.00 5.28 -8.10
CA PHE A 29 2.57 6.63 -8.11
C PHE A 29 1.86 7.58 -7.13
N ILE A 30 0.53 7.50 -7.05
CA ILE A 30 -0.25 8.28 -6.09
C ILE A 30 0.10 7.87 -4.65
N ASP A 31 0.16 6.56 -4.36
CA ASP A 31 0.57 6.05 -3.06
C ASP A 31 1.99 6.52 -2.69
N LEU A 32 2.92 6.48 -3.65
CA LEU A 32 4.29 6.97 -3.50
C LEU A 32 4.31 8.46 -3.13
N VAL A 33 3.55 9.30 -3.83
CA VAL A 33 3.49 10.75 -3.56
C VAL A 33 2.92 11.04 -2.18
N ILE A 34 1.86 10.33 -1.77
CA ILE A 34 1.25 10.47 -0.45
C ILE A 34 2.28 10.13 0.65
N LEU A 35 2.98 9.02 0.48
CA LEU A 35 4.01 8.59 1.42
C LEU A 35 5.22 9.53 1.46
N LEU A 36 5.65 10.03 0.31
CA LEU A 36 6.76 10.98 0.22
C LEU A 36 6.38 12.31 0.89
N ALA A 37 5.14 12.78 0.72
CA ALA A 37 4.64 13.96 1.41
C ALA A 37 4.57 13.76 2.94
N LEU A 38 4.06 12.61 3.40
CA LEU A 38 4.00 12.28 4.82
C LEU A 38 5.41 12.18 5.43
N TYR A 39 6.33 11.56 4.70
CA TYR A 39 7.73 11.47 5.12
C TYR A 39 8.42 12.83 5.16
N PHE A 40 8.20 13.67 4.15
CA PHE A 40 8.74 15.02 4.10
C PHE A 40 8.26 15.86 5.30
N PHE A 41 6.98 15.75 5.65
CA PHE A 41 6.44 16.42 6.84
C PHE A 41 7.11 15.91 8.12
N LEU A 42 7.24 14.59 8.27
CA LEU A 42 7.90 13.98 9.42
C LEU A 42 9.38 14.40 9.52
N PHE A 43 10.08 14.44 8.41
CA PHE A 43 11.47 14.93 8.33
C PHE A 43 11.59 16.40 8.75
N LEU A 44 10.70 17.28 8.31
CA LEU A 44 10.67 18.68 8.73
C LEU A 44 10.40 18.82 10.24
N THR A 45 9.47 18.03 10.79
CA THR A 45 9.21 18.05 12.24
C THR A 45 10.41 17.58 13.04
N LEU A 46 11.14 16.59 12.54
CA LEU A 46 12.35 16.09 13.18
C LEU A 46 13.50 17.10 13.13
N LEU A 47 13.73 17.75 11.97
CA LEU A 47 14.73 18.81 11.86
C LEU A 47 14.45 19.96 12.84
N ASN A 48 13.19 20.33 13.01
CA ASN A 48 12.79 21.33 14.02
C ASN A 48 13.04 20.85 15.46
N ALA A 49 12.87 19.56 15.74
CA ALA A 49 13.17 18.98 17.05
C ALA A 49 14.68 18.94 17.32
N LEU A 50 15.49 18.53 16.34
CA LEU A 50 16.96 18.52 16.42
C LEU A 50 17.51 19.93 16.61
N ALA A 51 17.00 20.91 15.87
CA ALA A 51 17.38 22.32 16.02
C ALA A 51 17.08 22.90 17.43
N ARG A 52 16.20 22.27 18.21
CA ARG A 52 15.86 22.66 19.60
C ARG A 52 16.75 22.01 20.66
N GLY A 53 17.82 21.31 20.25
CA GLY A 53 18.86 20.83 21.17
C GLY A 53 18.81 19.33 21.49
N PHE A 54 18.18 18.51 20.64
CA PHE A 54 18.44 17.07 20.68
C PHE A 54 19.84 16.82 20.12
N GLU A 55 20.72 16.19 20.90
CA GLU A 55 22.07 15.86 20.42
C GLU A 55 22.00 14.92 19.21
N GLU A 56 22.88 15.20 18.23
CA GLU A 56 23.14 14.42 17.02
C GLU A 56 23.66 13.02 17.41
N SER A 57 22.75 12.15 17.82
CA SER A 57 23.05 10.74 18.06
C SER A 57 22.96 10.00 16.72
N PRO A 58 24.05 9.38 16.22
CA PRO A 58 24.00 8.59 14.99
C PRO A 58 23.01 7.41 15.09
N PHE A 59 22.68 6.96 16.29
CA PHE A 59 21.63 5.96 16.53
C PHE A 59 20.24 6.48 16.14
N LEU A 60 19.96 7.78 16.32
CA LEU A 60 18.66 8.38 16.03
C LEU A 60 18.39 8.45 14.52
N GLY A 61 19.42 8.73 13.72
CA GLY A 61 19.33 8.69 12.24
C GLY A 61 19.05 7.28 11.72
N VAL A 62 19.76 6.27 12.25
CA VAL A 62 19.53 4.86 11.86
C VAL A 62 18.14 4.39 12.29
N ALA A 63 17.72 4.66 13.52
CA ALA A 63 16.39 4.30 14.02
C ALA A 63 15.27 4.94 13.17
N LEU A 64 15.42 6.20 12.77
CA LEU A 64 14.46 6.89 11.92
C LEU A 64 14.37 6.25 10.52
N SER A 65 15.51 5.97 9.89
CA SER A 65 15.53 5.33 8.57
C SER A 65 14.89 3.93 8.60
N PHE A 66 15.12 3.16 9.66
CA PHE A 66 14.48 1.86 9.86
C PHE A 66 12.96 2.00 10.10
N MET A 67 12.56 2.95 10.95
CA MET A 67 11.16 3.27 11.21
C MET A 67 10.42 3.71 9.93
N MET A 68 11.12 4.34 8.99
CA MET A 68 10.56 4.75 7.71
C MET A 68 10.18 3.56 6.82
N ILE A 69 11.10 2.59 6.67
CA ILE A 69 10.89 1.39 5.86
C ILE A 69 9.79 0.51 6.47
N CYS A 70 9.86 0.28 7.78
CA CYS A 70 8.82 -0.44 8.50
C CYS A 70 7.47 0.30 8.44
N GLY A 71 7.48 1.63 8.58
CA GLY A 71 6.28 2.46 8.51
C GLY A 71 5.61 2.40 7.15
N PHE A 72 6.37 2.35 6.06
CA PHE A 72 5.83 2.15 4.71
C PHE A 72 5.11 0.80 4.58
N MET A 73 5.74 -0.30 4.98
CA MET A 73 5.12 -1.63 4.92
C MET A 73 3.85 -1.70 5.78
N VAL A 74 3.92 -1.17 7.00
CA VAL A 74 2.79 -1.17 7.93
C VAL A 74 1.67 -0.26 7.43
N TYR A 75 1.98 0.90 6.85
CA TYR A 75 0.99 1.77 6.24
C TYR A 75 0.28 1.08 5.07
N HIS A 76 1.03 0.46 4.16
CA HIS A 76 0.43 -0.24 3.02
C HIS A 76 -0.48 -1.36 3.49
N LEU A 77 0.01 -2.22 4.40
CA LEU A 77 -0.75 -3.32 4.97
C LEU A 77 -1.99 -2.84 5.74
N LEU A 78 -1.87 -1.84 6.62
CA LEU A 78 -2.99 -1.29 7.36
C LEU A 78 -4.01 -0.63 6.44
N SER A 79 -3.56 0.12 5.44
CA SER A 79 -4.45 0.77 4.48
C SER A 79 -5.24 -0.26 3.67
N GLU A 80 -4.60 -1.35 3.24
CA GLU A 80 -5.28 -2.43 2.52
C GLU A 80 -6.25 -3.20 3.42
N VAL A 81 -5.86 -3.51 4.65
CA VAL A 81 -6.73 -4.24 5.60
C VAL A 81 -7.94 -3.39 6.04
N LEU A 82 -7.75 -2.09 6.27
CA LEU A 82 -8.82 -1.20 6.74
C LEU A 82 -9.80 -0.78 5.64
N ALA A 83 -9.40 -0.83 4.39
CA ALA A 83 -10.21 -0.39 3.25
C ALA A 83 -10.54 -1.54 2.28
N ASP A 84 -10.71 -2.76 2.80
CA ASP A 84 -11.13 -3.95 2.06
C ASP A 84 -10.34 -4.17 0.76
N GLY A 85 -9.02 -4.03 0.86
CA GLY A 85 -8.08 -4.26 -0.22
C GLY A 85 -7.87 -3.06 -1.13
N GLN A 86 -7.99 -1.84 -0.60
CA GLN A 86 -7.69 -0.61 -1.33
C GLN A 86 -6.71 0.28 -0.56
N SER A 87 -5.52 0.51 -1.12
CA SER A 87 -4.69 1.66 -0.69
C SER A 87 -5.34 2.97 -1.13
N TRP A 88 -4.86 4.10 -0.61
CA TRP A 88 -5.41 5.42 -0.95
C TRP A 88 -5.24 5.75 -2.44
N GLY A 89 -4.12 5.36 -3.05
CA GLY A 89 -3.87 5.48 -4.48
C GLY A 89 -4.73 4.54 -5.32
N LYS A 90 -4.93 3.29 -4.87
CA LYS A 90 -5.88 2.36 -5.52
C LYS A 90 -7.30 2.89 -5.46
N LYS A 91 -7.71 3.48 -4.34
CA LYS A 91 -9.03 4.11 -4.16
C LYS A 91 -9.23 5.29 -5.10
N ALA A 92 -8.19 6.11 -5.30
CA ALA A 92 -8.23 7.23 -6.26
C ALA A 92 -8.41 6.76 -7.71
N MET A 93 -7.87 5.59 -8.05
CA MET A 93 -8.01 4.97 -9.38
C MET A 93 -9.22 4.02 -9.49
N GLY A 94 -10.05 3.88 -8.45
CA GLY A 94 -11.19 2.96 -8.44
C GLY A 94 -10.80 1.47 -8.46
N LEU A 95 -9.56 1.14 -8.12
CA LEU A 95 -9.03 -0.22 -8.14
C LEU A 95 -9.37 -0.93 -6.83
N LYS A 96 -9.83 -2.19 -6.93
CA LYS A 96 -10.07 -3.06 -5.78
C LYS A 96 -9.39 -4.40 -5.98
N VAL A 97 -8.83 -4.89 -4.88
CA VAL A 97 -8.28 -6.23 -4.79
C VAL A 97 -9.40 -7.23 -4.56
N VAL A 98 -9.47 -8.26 -5.39
CA VAL A 98 -10.44 -9.35 -5.27
C VAL A 98 -9.71 -10.69 -5.37
N ARG A 99 -10.14 -11.69 -4.60
CA ARG A 99 -9.64 -13.05 -4.74
C ARG A 99 -10.19 -13.69 -6.01
N LEU A 100 -9.44 -14.64 -6.57
CA LEU A 100 -9.86 -15.41 -7.74
C LEU A 100 -11.11 -16.26 -7.50
N ASP A 101 -11.44 -16.55 -6.24
CA ASP A 101 -12.65 -17.28 -5.84
C ASP A 101 -13.87 -16.35 -5.66
N GLY A 102 -13.71 -15.04 -5.87
CA GLY A 102 -14.75 -14.01 -5.67
C GLY A 102 -15.09 -13.72 -4.21
N GLN A 103 -14.43 -14.37 -3.24
CA GLN A 103 -14.57 -14.10 -1.82
C GLN A 103 -13.77 -12.86 -1.39
N GLU A 104 -14.16 -12.28 -0.25
CA GLU A 104 -13.41 -11.20 0.38
C GLU A 104 -12.00 -11.65 0.77
N PRO A 105 -10.95 -10.84 0.53
CA PRO A 105 -9.60 -11.21 0.90
C PRO A 105 -9.44 -11.26 2.43
N GLY A 106 -8.85 -12.34 2.93
CA GLY A 106 -8.54 -12.47 4.35
C GLY A 106 -7.25 -11.73 4.73
N LEU A 107 -6.98 -11.62 6.04
CA LEU A 107 -5.74 -11.00 6.54
C LEU A 107 -4.47 -11.69 5.99
N SER A 108 -4.50 -13.02 5.81
CA SER A 108 -3.39 -13.79 5.23
C SER A 108 -3.09 -13.39 3.78
N ASP A 109 -4.12 -13.06 3.00
CA ASP A 109 -3.98 -12.69 1.60
C ASP A 109 -3.34 -11.30 1.48
N TYR A 110 -3.73 -10.37 2.35
CA TYR A 110 -3.10 -9.05 2.44
C TYR A 110 -1.65 -9.14 2.92
N LEU A 111 -1.34 -10.01 3.89
CA LEU A 111 0.03 -10.22 4.36
C LEU A 111 0.93 -10.79 3.27
N LEU A 112 0.47 -11.83 2.56
CA LEU A 112 1.20 -12.41 1.44
C LEU A 112 1.46 -11.35 0.38
N ARG A 113 0.45 -10.55 0.03
CA ARG A 113 0.64 -9.46 -0.93
C ARG A 113 1.61 -8.39 -0.43
N ALA A 114 1.53 -7.98 0.83
CA ALA A 114 2.46 -6.99 1.38
C ALA A 114 3.92 -7.47 1.33
N VAL A 115 4.16 -8.78 1.50
CA VAL A 115 5.49 -9.39 1.32
C VAL A 115 5.90 -9.45 -0.15
N PHE A 116 4.96 -9.80 -1.04
CA PHE A 116 5.17 -9.82 -2.49
C PHE A 116 4.94 -8.48 -3.17
N HIS A 117 4.95 -7.37 -2.44
CA HIS A 117 4.65 -6.05 -3.00
C HIS A 117 5.61 -5.66 -4.14
N VAL A 118 6.82 -6.22 -4.15
CA VAL A 118 7.82 -6.08 -5.23
C VAL A 118 7.40 -6.73 -6.55
N VAL A 119 6.46 -7.69 -6.51
CA VAL A 119 6.02 -8.50 -7.66
C VAL A 119 4.74 -7.95 -8.32
N ASP A 120 4.07 -6.96 -7.70
CA ASP A 120 2.81 -6.36 -8.19
C ASP A 120 2.99 -5.50 -9.46
#